data_AF-A0AA41S4H7-F1
#
_entry.id   AF-A0AA41S4H7-F1
#
_cell.length_a   1.000
_cell.length_b   1.000
_cell.length_c   1.000
_cell.angle_alpha   90.00
_cell.angle_beta   90.00
_cell.angle_gamma   90.00
#
_symmetry.space_group_name_H-M   'P 1'
#
loop_
_entity.id
_entity.type
_entity.pdbx_description
1 polymer ?
#
loop_
_entity_poly.entity_id
_entity_poly.type
_entity_poly.pdbx_seq_one_letter_code
_entity_poly.pdbx_strand_id
1 'polypeptide(L)'
;MANDYKSLEQVAEALAKGDLVNSNLIVGIDFSMSNTWAGRNSFNGKSLHQIGDAKNPYEQVLLLTGRTLNPYMKDKLVHCFGFGDASTNDQDVFSFREDMLPCHGLLEVLARYRDITPKLKLAGPTSYAPIIEMAMAIVGKSGFKHHVLLIISDSEVTRDSGTDYDKLSWNEDETVIAIAKAREYPLSIILVGVGDESPSMILSCCNNSPCAFDNFKFVNFTEIMSKDVHFSRKEIEFALAAFMEISQSSNTYRRKLGLSWQKVGSGRFPLPPPVHGSASLVIHNESGRCFDLLEHESPINTISGYQGVIQIGNFPVPARYEALYKKIWEKYGHLATRNVIKTSTRTLVTLVAELLKSVAAMETVKWGKLSASLLKKWDRQIEDAEALQFNVQWLRWHFEKVKIRWEADSLLKNSQLAREKEKAVALEKRSAAWAKLDALKAEFLEVEKEVEQATSEINQHDRAILDDAMAREMYASFLEKTILEDAF
;
A
#
# COMPACT_ATOMS: atom_id res chain seq x y z
N MET A 1 26.46 4.45 9.62
CA MET A 1 25.46 5.39 9.06
C MET A 1 25.18 6.55 10.02
N ALA A 2 24.49 6.40 11.15
CA ALA A 2 24.25 7.55 12.06
C ALA A 2 25.52 8.12 12.74
N ASN A 3 26.54 7.29 12.96
CA ASN A 3 27.82 7.72 13.55
C ASN A 3 28.66 8.61 12.62
N ASP A 4 28.34 8.65 11.33
CA ASP A 4 29.12 9.36 10.31
C ASP A 4 28.70 10.84 10.18
N TYR A 5 27.57 11.22 10.77
CA TYR A 5 27.02 12.58 10.75
C TYR A 5 26.95 13.15 12.17
N LYS A 6 27.37 14.41 12.34
CA LYS A 6 27.42 15.11 13.64
C LYS A 6 26.28 16.12 13.82
N SER A 7 25.61 16.53 12.74
CA SER A 7 24.50 17.49 12.79
C SER A 7 23.49 17.25 11.67
N LEU A 8 22.28 17.82 11.80
CA LEU A 8 21.24 17.76 10.76
C LEU A 8 21.67 18.49 9.48
N GLU A 9 22.50 19.53 9.60
CA GLU A 9 23.05 20.27 8.46
C GLU A 9 23.92 19.36 7.59
N GLN A 10 24.77 18.52 8.20
CA GLN A 10 25.58 17.54 7.46
C GLN A 10 24.71 16.49 6.75
N VAL A 11 23.60 16.08 7.38
CA VAL A 11 22.63 15.18 6.74
C VAL A 11 21.97 15.89 5.56
N ALA A 12 21.51 17.13 5.75
CA ALA A 12 20.93 17.94 4.69
C ALA A 12 21.91 18.14 3.52
N GLU A 13 23.20 18.42 3.78
CA GLU A 13 24.24 18.53 2.75
C GLU A 13 24.46 17.22 1.98
N ALA A 14 24.40 16.07 2.65
CA ALA A 14 24.49 14.77 1.99
C ALA A 14 23.26 14.48 1.13
N LEU A 15 22.06 14.79 1.62
CA LEU A 15 20.82 14.71 0.85
C LEU A 15 20.83 15.65 -0.35
N ALA A 16 21.56 16.77 -0.26
CA ALA A 16 21.71 17.75 -1.34
C ALA A 16 22.36 17.17 -2.60
N LYS A 17 23.24 16.18 -2.41
CA LYS A 17 23.98 15.53 -3.49
C LYS A 17 23.13 14.48 -4.21
N GLY A 18 21.95 14.14 -3.67
CA GLY A 18 20.99 13.21 -4.25
C GLY A 18 19.81 13.92 -4.93
N ASP A 19 18.89 13.13 -5.50
CA ASP A 19 17.77 13.66 -6.29
C ASP A 19 16.62 14.23 -5.44
N LEU A 20 16.69 14.08 -4.12
CA LEU A 20 15.66 14.56 -3.19
C LEU A 20 15.45 16.09 -3.31
N VAL A 21 16.51 16.84 -3.63
CA VAL A 21 16.46 18.29 -3.86
C VAL A 21 15.56 18.67 -5.03
N ASN A 22 15.44 17.81 -6.04
CA ASN A 22 14.62 18.06 -7.22
C ASN A 22 13.18 17.51 -7.09
N SER A 23 12.87 16.93 -5.93
CA SER A 23 11.57 16.33 -5.65
C SER A 23 10.59 17.36 -5.09
N ASN A 24 9.30 17.12 -5.30
CA ASN A 24 8.22 17.81 -4.60
C ASN A 24 7.78 16.98 -3.39
N LEU A 25 7.14 17.62 -2.41
CA LEU A 25 6.66 16.96 -1.19
C LEU A 25 5.13 16.93 -1.14
N ILE A 26 4.59 15.78 -0.78
CA ILE A 26 3.18 15.57 -0.44
C ILE A 26 3.14 15.02 0.98
N VAL A 27 2.23 15.53 1.81
CA VAL A 27 2.05 15.08 3.20
C VAL A 27 0.65 14.50 3.38
N GLY A 28 0.58 13.30 3.94
CA GLY A 28 -0.64 12.66 4.39
C GLY A 28 -0.63 12.49 5.90
N ILE A 29 -1.68 12.97 6.57
CA ILE A 29 -1.83 12.86 8.03
C ILE A 29 -3.03 11.97 8.34
N ASP A 30 -2.76 10.88 9.05
CA ASP A 30 -3.79 10.00 9.59
C ASP A 30 -4.54 10.70 10.72
N PHE A 31 -5.87 10.66 10.66
CA PHE A 31 -6.82 11.16 11.65
C PHE A 31 -7.82 10.07 12.08
N SER A 32 -7.38 8.81 12.07
CA SER A 32 -8.14 7.69 12.57
C SER A 32 -8.27 7.68 14.10
N MET A 33 -9.28 6.97 14.60
CA MET A 33 -9.66 6.90 16.00
C MET A 33 -8.61 6.21 16.88
N SER A 34 -7.77 5.35 16.30
CA SER A 34 -6.68 4.65 17.00
C SER A 34 -5.68 5.57 17.65
N ASN A 35 -5.48 6.76 17.08
CA ASN A 35 -4.69 7.84 17.66
C ASN A 35 -5.17 8.32 19.04
N THR A 36 -6.36 7.91 19.51
CA THR A 36 -6.84 8.21 20.86
C THR A 36 -6.26 7.30 21.93
N TRP A 37 -5.83 6.07 21.59
CA TRP A 37 -5.23 5.11 22.52
C TRP A 37 -3.77 4.76 22.21
N ALA A 38 -3.31 4.95 20.97
CA ALA A 38 -1.95 4.63 20.54
C ALA A 38 -0.84 5.48 21.21
N GLY A 39 -1.19 6.45 22.07
CA GLY A 39 -0.24 7.21 22.89
C GLY A 39 -0.15 6.75 24.34
N ARG A 40 -0.66 5.57 24.68
CA ARG A 40 -0.76 5.06 26.05
C ARG A 40 0.60 5.06 26.78
N ASN A 41 1.64 4.58 26.13
CA ASN A 41 2.99 4.42 26.66
C ASN A 41 3.93 5.52 26.13
N SER A 42 3.88 5.80 24.82
CA SER A 42 4.78 6.75 24.14
C SER A 42 4.40 8.21 24.33
N PHE A 43 3.15 8.49 24.73
CA PHE A 43 2.66 9.86 24.89
C PHE A 43 1.84 10.07 26.17
N ASN A 44 2.21 9.36 27.24
CA ASN A 44 1.66 9.55 28.60
C ASN A 44 0.13 9.42 28.67
N GLY A 45 -0.45 8.44 27.97
CA GLY A 45 -1.90 8.22 27.98
C GLY A 45 -2.71 9.22 27.16
N LYS A 46 -2.05 10.14 26.44
CA LYS A 46 -2.70 11.18 25.65
C LYS A 46 -2.93 10.72 24.21
N SER A 47 -3.92 11.32 23.56
CA SER A 47 -4.07 11.17 22.11
C SER A 47 -2.83 11.71 21.39
N LEU A 48 -2.39 11.00 20.36
CA LEU A 48 -1.26 11.42 19.51
C LEU A 48 -1.55 12.75 18.76
N HIS A 49 -2.81 13.16 18.67
CA HIS A 49 -3.25 14.44 18.11
C HIS A 49 -3.47 15.55 19.14
N GLN A 50 -3.23 15.31 20.43
CA GLN A 50 -3.49 16.33 21.45
C GLN A 50 -2.68 17.60 21.17
N ILE A 51 -3.38 18.71 20.91
CA ILE A 51 -2.77 20.02 20.71
C ILE A 51 -2.51 20.67 22.06
N GLY A 52 -1.28 21.11 22.29
CA GLY A 52 -0.88 21.83 23.50
C GLY A 52 0.43 22.59 23.31
N ASP A 53 1.06 22.93 24.43
CA ASP A 53 2.37 23.59 24.49
C ASP A 53 3.47 22.63 24.01
N ALA A 54 3.49 21.43 24.60
CA ALA A 54 4.32 20.33 24.15
C ALA A 54 3.85 19.83 22.78
N LYS A 55 4.81 19.60 21.89
CA LYS A 55 4.55 19.12 20.54
C LYS A 55 4.17 17.65 20.58
N ASN A 56 3.03 17.29 20.00
CA ASN A 56 2.65 15.89 19.85
C ASN A 56 3.49 15.19 18.76
N PRO A 57 3.50 13.85 18.68
CA PRO A 57 4.37 13.13 17.76
C PRO A 57 4.23 13.53 16.28
N TYR A 58 3.02 13.84 15.81
CA TYR A 58 2.80 14.37 14.46
C TYR A 58 3.48 15.73 14.25
N GLU A 59 3.34 16.65 15.21
CA GLU A 59 4.01 17.95 15.16
C GLU A 59 5.54 17.80 15.16
N GLN A 60 6.07 16.85 15.94
CA GLN A 60 7.51 16.59 16.01
C GLN A 60 8.05 16.08 14.67
N VAL A 61 7.34 15.15 14.00
CA VAL A 61 7.70 14.67 12.66
C VAL A 61 7.70 15.82 11.65
N LEU A 62 6.62 16.62 11.59
CA LEU A 62 6.52 17.76 10.69
C LEU A 62 7.65 18.78 10.90
N LEU A 63 7.95 19.11 12.17
CA LEU A 63 9.03 20.04 12.51
C LEU A 63 10.41 19.49 12.12
N LEU A 64 10.67 18.22 12.39
CA LEU A 64 11.97 17.60 12.12
C LEU A 64 12.19 17.38 10.62
N THR A 65 11.17 16.94 9.88
CA THR A 65 11.20 16.92 8.41
C THR A 65 11.40 18.33 7.87
N GLY A 66 10.68 19.31 8.42
CA GLY A 66 10.84 20.73 8.11
C GLY A 66 12.30 21.14 8.23
N ARG A 67 12.91 20.97 9.39
CA ARG A 67 14.32 21.33 9.64
C ARG A 67 15.30 20.58 8.73
N THR A 68 15.06 19.30 8.48
CA THR A 68 15.95 18.46 7.64
C THR A 68 15.92 18.89 6.17
N LEU A 69 14.74 19.21 5.64
CA LEU A 69 14.55 19.52 4.23
C LEU A 69 14.50 21.03 3.92
N ASN A 70 14.38 21.89 4.94
CA ASN A 70 14.23 23.35 4.79
C ASN A 70 15.25 23.96 3.83
N PRO A 71 16.56 23.62 3.87
CA PRO A 71 17.54 24.25 2.97
C PRO A 71 17.20 24.10 1.47
N TYR A 72 16.35 23.14 1.10
CA TYR A 72 16.02 22.82 -0.29
C TYR A 72 14.52 22.94 -0.63
N MET A 73 13.66 22.94 0.40
CA MET A 73 12.21 22.95 0.26
C MET A 73 11.56 24.24 0.79
N LYS A 74 12.35 25.23 1.25
CA LYS A 74 11.88 26.46 1.92
C LYS A 74 10.74 27.19 1.19
N ASP A 75 10.83 27.27 -0.14
CA ASP A 75 9.86 27.99 -0.99
C ASP A 75 9.01 27.05 -1.86
N LYS A 76 9.05 25.74 -1.58
CA LYS A 76 8.28 24.77 -2.33
C LYS A 76 6.87 24.61 -1.77
N LEU A 77 5.95 24.45 -2.71
CA LEU A 77 4.55 24.13 -2.44
C LEU A 77 4.44 22.68 -1.95
N VAL A 78 3.75 22.48 -0.84
CA VAL A 78 3.52 21.18 -0.21
C VAL A 78 2.03 20.87 -0.24
N HIS A 79 1.64 19.87 -1.01
CA HIS A 79 0.27 19.36 -0.94
C HIS A 79 0.09 18.61 0.38
N CYS A 80 -0.94 18.96 1.16
CA CYS A 80 -1.18 18.35 2.47
C CYS A 80 -2.63 17.90 2.62
N PHE A 81 -2.80 16.66 3.05
CA PHE A 81 -4.10 16.01 3.16
C PHE A 81 -4.25 15.26 4.49
N GLY A 82 -5.50 15.13 4.95
CA GLY A 82 -5.88 14.26 6.04
C GLY A 82 -6.77 13.11 5.57
N PHE A 83 -6.76 11.99 6.29
CA PHE A 83 -7.59 10.81 6.01
C PHE A 83 -7.92 10.05 7.30
N GLY A 84 -8.94 9.19 7.29
CA GLY A 84 -9.33 8.39 8.47
C GLY A 84 -10.27 9.10 9.46
N ASP A 85 -10.58 10.38 9.24
CA ASP A 85 -11.59 11.10 10.01
C ASP A 85 -13.01 10.70 9.54
N ALA A 86 -14.04 11.12 10.29
CA ALA A 86 -15.44 10.75 10.01
C ALA A 86 -15.94 11.20 8.63
N SER A 87 -15.32 12.23 8.02
CA SER A 87 -15.67 12.70 6.68
C SER A 87 -15.08 11.84 5.56
N THR A 88 -13.93 11.19 5.81
CA THR A 88 -13.17 10.46 4.78
C THR A 88 -13.20 8.94 4.96
N ASN A 89 -13.22 8.45 6.19
CA ASN A 89 -13.03 7.04 6.56
C ASN A 89 -11.84 6.44 5.77
N ASP A 90 -12.04 5.28 5.15
CA ASP A 90 -11.06 4.59 4.30
C ASP A 90 -11.21 4.86 2.80
N GLN A 91 -12.10 5.78 2.41
CA GLN A 91 -12.47 5.99 1.01
C GLN A 91 -11.81 7.23 0.41
N ASP A 92 -11.65 8.30 1.18
CA ASP A 92 -11.28 9.63 0.69
C ASP A 92 -10.14 10.28 1.47
N VAL A 93 -9.70 11.44 1.00
CA VAL A 93 -8.79 12.34 1.71
C VAL A 93 -9.36 13.74 1.67
N PHE A 94 -9.11 14.57 2.68
CA PHE A 94 -9.47 15.99 2.67
C PHE A 94 -8.22 16.88 2.57
N SER A 95 -8.34 18.03 1.91
CA SER A 95 -7.28 19.04 1.81
C SER A 95 -7.17 19.85 3.10
N PHE A 96 -5.96 20.25 3.48
CA PHE A 96 -5.71 21.14 4.63
C PHE A 96 -6.14 22.60 4.38
N ARG A 97 -6.29 22.98 3.11
CA ARG A 97 -6.76 24.29 2.67
C ARG A 97 -8.08 24.17 1.91
N GLU A 98 -8.99 25.10 2.18
CA GLU A 98 -10.33 25.15 1.56
C GLU A 98 -10.28 25.47 0.07
N ASP A 99 -9.30 26.28 -0.34
CA ASP A 99 -9.04 26.61 -1.75
C ASP A 99 -8.34 25.48 -2.51
N MET A 100 -8.07 24.36 -1.85
CA MET A 100 -7.43 23.16 -2.41
C MET A 100 -6.02 23.42 -2.95
N LEU A 101 -5.43 24.57 -2.61
CA LEU A 101 -4.07 24.92 -2.99
C LEU A 101 -3.05 24.24 -2.07
N PRO A 102 -1.80 24.05 -2.52
CA PRO A 102 -0.72 23.60 -1.64
C PRO A 102 -0.40 24.62 -0.56
N CYS A 103 0.18 24.16 0.55
CA CYS A 103 0.77 25.00 1.58
C CYS A 103 2.15 25.51 1.15
N HIS A 104 2.55 26.68 1.65
CA HIS A 104 3.89 27.25 1.51
C HIS A 104 4.82 26.63 2.56
N GLY A 105 5.41 25.48 2.19
CA GLY A 105 6.34 24.75 3.05
C GLY A 105 5.68 24.07 4.26
N LEU A 106 6.51 23.37 5.04
CA LEU A 106 6.06 22.55 6.18
C LEU A 106 5.64 23.36 7.41
N LEU A 107 6.09 24.61 7.53
CA LEU A 107 5.65 25.49 8.62
C LEU A 107 4.17 25.87 8.46
N GLU A 108 3.71 26.14 7.24
CA GLU A 108 2.29 26.35 6.99
C GLU A 108 1.50 25.06 7.19
N VAL A 109 2.02 23.90 6.76
CA VAL A 109 1.40 22.59 7.05
C VAL A 109 1.20 22.40 8.55
N LEU A 110 2.22 22.71 9.37
CA LEU A 110 2.13 22.61 10.83
C LEU A 110 1.10 23.58 11.42
N ALA A 111 1.05 24.82 10.93
CA ALA A 111 0.05 25.80 11.37
C ALA A 111 -1.37 25.30 11.05
N ARG A 112 -1.60 24.82 9.82
CA ARG A 112 -2.88 24.26 9.38
C ARG A 112 -3.25 23.00 10.17
N TYR A 113 -2.29 22.10 10.44
CA TYR A 113 -2.49 20.95 11.31
C TYR A 113 -3.06 21.38 12.67
N ARG A 114 -2.39 22.32 13.36
CA ARG A 114 -2.85 22.82 14.68
C ARG A 114 -4.24 23.47 14.61
N ASP A 115 -4.57 24.15 13.51
CA ASP A 115 -5.87 24.83 13.33
C ASP A 115 -7.04 23.86 13.08
N ILE A 116 -6.80 22.78 12.33
CA ILE A 116 -7.85 21.86 11.90
C ILE A 116 -8.05 20.72 12.91
N THR A 117 -6.97 20.19 13.48
CA THR A 117 -7.01 18.98 14.33
C THR A 117 -8.05 19.05 15.46
N PRO A 118 -8.20 20.15 16.23
CA PRO A 118 -9.20 20.23 17.30
C PRO A 118 -10.66 20.15 16.83
N LYS A 119 -10.90 20.33 15.53
CA LYS A 119 -12.25 20.39 14.93
C LYS A 119 -12.63 19.08 14.24
N LEU A 120 -11.69 18.16 14.06
CA LEU A 120 -11.90 16.89 13.40
C LEU A 120 -12.54 15.87 14.33
N LYS A 121 -13.40 15.01 13.77
CA LYS A 121 -13.89 13.82 14.45
C LYS A 121 -13.10 12.61 13.95
N LEU A 122 -12.20 12.10 14.79
CA LEU A 122 -11.42 10.90 14.46
C LEU A 122 -12.34 9.69 14.27
N ALA A 123 -12.08 8.85 13.26
CA ALA A 123 -12.95 7.73 12.90
C ALA A 123 -12.20 6.54 12.28
N GLY A 124 -12.81 5.84 11.34
CA GLY A 124 -12.27 4.68 10.62
C GLY A 124 -13.36 4.06 9.74
N PRO A 125 -13.08 2.97 9.01
CA PRO A 125 -11.81 2.24 8.90
C PRO A 125 -10.64 3.08 8.34
N THR A 126 -9.42 2.59 8.47
CA THR A 126 -8.18 3.25 8.02
C THR A 126 -7.53 2.45 6.90
N SER A 127 -7.23 3.12 5.78
CA SER A 127 -6.46 2.59 4.65
C SER A 127 -5.53 3.69 4.12
N TYR A 128 -4.33 3.33 3.66
CA TYR A 128 -3.44 4.29 2.99
C TYR A 128 -3.69 4.39 1.49
N ALA A 129 -4.56 3.54 0.93
CA ALA A 129 -4.88 3.58 -0.50
C ALA A 129 -5.37 4.97 -0.97
N PRO A 130 -6.30 5.67 -0.28
CA PRO A 130 -6.77 6.98 -0.71
C PRO A 130 -5.67 8.03 -0.86
N ILE A 131 -4.73 8.08 0.10
CA ILE A 131 -3.65 9.06 0.11
C ILE A 131 -2.56 8.74 -0.94
N ILE A 132 -2.26 7.45 -1.15
CA ILE A 132 -1.33 7.02 -2.20
C ILE A 132 -1.92 7.32 -3.59
N GLU A 133 -3.21 7.05 -3.79
CA GLU A 133 -3.91 7.38 -5.04
C GLU A 133 -3.97 8.89 -5.31
N MET A 134 -4.16 9.70 -4.27
CA MET A 134 -4.08 11.16 -4.37
C MET A 134 -2.68 11.61 -4.80
N ALA A 135 -1.63 11.03 -4.22
CA ALA A 135 -0.26 11.33 -4.60
C ALA A 135 0.03 10.98 -6.07
N MET A 136 -0.44 9.81 -6.55
CA MET A 136 -0.36 9.45 -7.97
C MET A 136 -1.06 10.48 -8.87
N ALA A 137 -2.25 10.95 -8.47
CA ALA A 137 -3.00 11.97 -9.23
C ALA A 137 -2.22 13.29 -9.35
N ILE A 138 -1.58 13.72 -8.26
CA ILE A 138 -0.74 14.94 -8.23
C ILE A 138 0.50 14.76 -9.11
N VAL A 139 1.16 13.61 -9.03
CA VAL A 139 2.31 13.28 -9.89
C VAL A 139 1.91 13.34 -11.37
N GLY A 140 0.77 12.76 -11.75
CA GLY A 140 0.25 12.82 -13.12
C GLY A 140 -0.04 14.26 -13.59
N LYS A 141 -0.64 15.09 -12.73
CA LYS A 141 -0.92 16.52 -13.02
C LYS A 141 0.34 17.38 -13.11
N SER A 142 1.40 17.00 -12.39
CA SER A 142 2.68 17.73 -12.39
C SER A 142 3.53 17.53 -13.66
N GLY A 143 3.05 16.70 -14.60
CA GLY A 143 3.85 16.26 -15.75
C GLY A 143 4.87 15.19 -15.36
N PHE A 144 4.51 14.31 -14.40
CA PHE A 144 5.38 13.23 -13.90
C PHE A 144 6.72 13.75 -13.32
N LYS A 145 6.68 14.87 -12.60
CA LYS A 145 7.81 15.28 -11.75
C LYS A 145 7.89 14.35 -10.55
N HIS A 146 9.09 14.11 -10.04
CA HIS A 146 9.28 13.23 -8.89
C HIS A 146 8.67 13.85 -7.63
N HIS A 147 7.91 13.04 -6.89
CA HIS A 147 7.33 13.43 -5.59
C HIS A 147 7.74 12.44 -4.51
N VAL A 148 7.85 12.94 -3.29
CA VAL A 148 7.90 12.15 -2.06
C VAL A 148 6.57 12.31 -1.35
N LEU A 149 5.88 11.21 -1.07
CA LEU A 149 4.72 11.16 -0.19
C LEU A 149 5.19 10.78 1.21
N LEU A 150 5.06 11.71 2.16
CA LEU A 150 5.28 11.48 3.58
C LEU A 150 3.93 11.21 4.26
N ILE A 151 3.69 9.96 4.65
CA ILE A 151 2.52 9.57 5.45
C ILE A 151 2.95 9.52 6.91
N ILE A 152 2.23 10.23 7.78
CA ILE A 152 2.40 10.16 9.24
C ILE A 152 1.17 9.46 9.78
N SER A 153 1.35 8.37 10.52
CA SER A 153 0.28 7.52 11.03
C SER A 153 0.73 6.78 12.28
N ASP A 154 -0.23 6.33 13.08
CA ASP A 154 0.05 5.37 14.16
C ASP A 154 0.33 3.94 13.65
N SER A 155 0.39 3.75 12.32
CA SER A 155 0.72 2.49 11.64
C SER A 155 -0.36 1.41 11.73
N GLU A 156 -1.54 1.75 12.25
CA GLU A 156 -2.69 0.84 12.29
C GLU A 156 -3.50 0.93 10.99
N VAL A 157 -3.61 -0.20 10.29
CA VAL A 157 -4.53 -0.37 9.15
C VAL A 157 -5.68 -1.26 9.62
N THR A 158 -6.92 -0.87 9.35
CA THR A 158 -8.07 -1.60 9.92
C THR A 158 -8.11 -3.04 9.43
N ARG A 159 -8.32 -3.98 10.37
CA ARG A 159 -8.50 -5.39 10.09
C ARG A 159 -9.95 -5.81 10.28
N ASP A 160 -10.46 -6.65 9.39
CA ASP A 160 -11.83 -7.16 9.48
C ASP A 160 -11.96 -8.10 10.67
N SER A 161 -13.00 -7.91 11.50
CA SER A 161 -13.29 -8.80 12.62
C SER A 161 -13.59 -10.22 12.10
N GLY A 162 -12.61 -11.13 12.20
CA GLY A 162 -12.71 -12.51 11.74
C GLY A 162 -11.73 -12.92 10.63
N THR A 163 -10.79 -12.05 10.22
CA THR A 163 -9.68 -12.49 9.38
C THR A 163 -8.66 -13.30 10.20
N ASP A 164 -8.31 -14.50 9.72
CA ASP A 164 -7.14 -15.23 10.24
C ASP A 164 -5.93 -14.31 10.24
N TYR A 165 -5.08 -14.38 11.29
CA TYR A 165 -3.87 -13.57 11.38
C TYR A 165 -2.94 -13.71 10.15
N ASP A 166 -3.04 -14.83 9.43
CA ASP A 166 -2.25 -15.11 8.22
C ASP A 166 -2.83 -14.51 6.92
N LYS A 167 -3.95 -13.79 6.97
CA LYS A 167 -4.60 -13.16 5.81
C LYS A 167 -4.67 -11.64 5.98
N LEU A 168 -4.56 -10.93 4.85
CA LEU A 168 -4.75 -9.49 4.79
C LEU A 168 -6.24 -9.15 4.89
N SER A 169 -6.58 -8.09 5.62
CA SER A 169 -7.90 -7.46 5.58
C SER A 169 -8.15 -6.74 4.26
N TRP A 170 -9.39 -6.29 4.04
CA TRP A 170 -9.70 -5.46 2.87
C TRP A 170 -8.87 -4.17 2.80
N ASN A 171 -8.76 -3.42 3.90
CA ASN A 171 -8.01 -2.16 3.94
C ASN A 171 -6.51 -2.38 3.74
N GLU A 172 -6.02 -3.51 4.25
CA GLU A 172 -4.67 -4.00 4.08
C GLU A 172 -4.39 -4.32 2.60
N ASP A 173 -5.23 -5.13 1.95
CA ASP A 173 -5.09 -5.50 0.53
C ASP A 173 -5.12 -4.27 -0.40
N GLU A 174 -6.05 -3.34 -0.19
CA GLU A 174 -6.12 -2.09 -0.95
C GLU A 174 -4.85 -1.24 -0.81
N THR A 175 -4.29 -1.18 0.40
CA THR A 175 -3.04 -0.47 0.66
C THR A 175 -1.87 -1.09 -0.11
N VAL A 176 -1.74 -2.41 -0.11
CA VAL A 176 -0.71 -3.14 -0.88
C VAL A 176 -0.86 -2.88 -2.38
N ILE A 177 -2.09 -2.94 -2.90
CA ILE A 177 -2.39 -2.67 -4.32
C ILE A 177 -2.00 -1.23 -4.68
N ALA A 178 -2.30 -0.26 -3.82
CA ALA A 178 -1.96 1.14 -4.06
C ALA A 178 -0.44 1.36 -4.08
N ILE A 179 0.31 0.77 -3.14
CA ILE A 179 1.79 0.82 -3.12
C ILE A 179 2.38 0.20 -4.40
N ALA A 180 1.84 -0.94 -4.83
CA ALA A 180 2.28 -1.62 -6.05
C ALA A 180 2.03 -0.76 -7.30
N LYS A 181 0.85 -0.15 -7.43
CA LYS A 181 0.51 0.77 -8.52
C LYS A 181 1.39 2.03 -8.53
N ALA A 182 1.76 2.55 -7.35
CA ALA A 182 2.61 3.73 -7.25
C ALA A 182 4.00 3.56 -7.86
N ARG A 183 4.46 2.32 -8.12
CA ARG A 183 5.71 2.04 -8.84
C ARG A 183 5.69 2.51 -10.30
N GLU A 184 4.50 2.65 -10.88
CA GLU A 184 4.29 3.18 -12.23
C GLU A 184 4.35 4.71 -12.27
N TYR A 185 4.72 5.36 -11.17
CA TYR A 185 4.88 6.80 -11.06
C TYR A 185 6.26 7.12 -10.48
N PRO A 186 6.82 8.30 -10.78
CA PRO A 186 8.00 8.82 -10.07
C PRO A 186 7.57 9.29 -8.67
N LEU A 187 7.20 8.34 -7.81
CA LEU A 187 6.65 8.55 -6.49
C LEU A 187 7.38 7.65 -5.48
N SER A 188 8.09 8.27 -4.54
CA SER A 188 8.62 7.59 -3.35
C SER A 188 7.67 7.79 -2.17
N ILE A 189 7.45 6.77 -1.35
CA ILE A 189 6.52 6.78 -0.22
C ILE A 189 7.32 6.52 1.06
N ILE A 190 7.18 7.40 2.05
CA ILE A 190 7.74 7.26 3.39
C ILE A 190 6.56 7.19 4.36
N LEU A 191 6.40 6.07 5.05
CA LEU A 191 5.49 5.95 6.17
C LEU A 191 6.27 6.14 7.47
N VAL A 192 5.91 7.16 8.23
CA VAL A 192 6.47 7.45 9.55
C VAL A 192 5.48 7.00 10.61
N GLY A 193 5.83 5.94 11.33
CA GLY A 193 5.05 5.38 12.42
C GLY A 193 5.27 6.15 13.72
N VAL A 194 4.19 6.67 14.30
CA VAL A 194 4.17 7.32 15.63
C VAL A 194 3.30 6.52 16.60
N GLY A 195 3.44 6.72 17.91
CA GLY A 195 2.67 5.95 18.89
C GLY A 195 3.22 4.56 19.20
N ASP A 196 2.40 3.78 19.91
CA ASP A 196 2.75 2.50 20.53
C ASP A 196 2.52 1.29 19.64
N GLU A 197 1.71 1.45 18.60
CA GLU A 197 1.26 0.33 17.78
C GLU A 197 2.41 -0.24 16.96
N SER A 198 2.42 -1.56 16.84
CA SER A 198 3.40 -2.24 16.00
C SER A 198 2.98 -2.11 14.53
N PRO A 199 3.94 -1.99 13.59
CA PRO A 199 3.60 -1.89 12.18
C PRO A 199 2.77 -3.11 11.74
N SER A 200 1.66 -2.87 11.04
CA SER A 200 0.82 -3.95 10.50
C SER A 200 1.65 -4.97 9.69
N MET A 201 1.14 -6.19 9.53
CA MET A 201 1.86 -7.28 8.83
C MET A 201 2.26 -6.91 7.40
N ILE A 202 1.53 -5.99 6.76
CA ILE A 202 1.93 -5.42 5.45
C ILE A 202 3.26 -4.69 5.54
N LEU A 203 3.43 -3.86 6.56
CA LEU A 203 4.63 -3.05 6.76
C LEU A 203 5.84 -3.94 7.07
N SER A 204 5.63 -5.06 7.78
CA SER A 204 6.69 -6.04 8.01
C SER A 204 7.04 -6.84 6.73
N CYS A 205 6.06 -7.22 5.90
CA CYS A 205 6.29 -7.89 4.63
C CYS A 205 6.95 -6.98 3.58
N CYS A 206 6.63 -5.69 3.55
CA CYS A 206 7.24 -4.71 2.64
C CYS A 206 8.71 -4.41 2.98
N ASN A 207 9.13 -4.63 4.24
CA ASN A 207 10.47 -4.27 4.73
C ASN A 207 11.47 -5.46 4.77
N ASN A 208 10.98 -6.71 4.88
CA ASN A 208 11.83 -7.89 5.16
C ASN A 208 11.88 -8.99 4.07
N SER A 209 11.39 -8.75 2.85
CA SER A 209 11.35 -9.76 1.77
C SER A 209 11.92 -9.22 0.45
N PRO A 210 12.49 -10.06 -0.45
CA PRO A 210 12.87 -9.67 -1.82
C PRO A 210 11.72 -9.17 -2.71
N CYS A 211 10.47 -9.17 -2.18
CA CYS A 211 9.31 -8.47 -2.71
C CYS A 211 9.23 -6.98 -2.29
N ALA A 212 10.26 -6.44 -1.62
CA ALA A 212 10.31 -5.05 -1.15
C ALA A 212 9.92 -4.07 -2.26
N PHE A 213 8.91 -3.27 -1.98
CA PHE A 213 8.55 -2.17 -2.85
C PHE A 213 9.65 -1.12 -2.75
N ASP A 214 10.54 -1.06 -3.73
CA ASP A 214 11.68 -0.13 -3.72
C ASP A 214 11.27 1.36 -3.63
N ASN A 215 9.98 1.65 -3.84
CA ASN A 215 9.37 2.97 -3.72
C ASN A 215 8.69 3.21 -2.36
N PHE A 216 8.80 2.31 -1.39
CA PHE A 216 8.16 2.42 -0.07
C PHE A 216 9.17 2.21 1.06
N LYS A 217 9.14 3.08 2.08
CA LYS A 217 9.96 2.97 3.29
C LYS A 217 9.12 3.17 4.53
N PHE A 218 9.28 2.30 5.52
CA PHE A 218 8.75 2.50 6.87
C PHE A 218 9.84 3.01 7.82
N VAL A 219 9.49 3.99 8.66
CA VAL A 219 10.36 4.57 9.69
C VAL A 219 9.61 4.60 11.02
N ASN A 220 10.10 3.86 12.01
CA ASN A 220 9.54 3.86 13.36
C ASN A 220 10.04 5.09 14.14
N PHE A 221 9.28 6.17 14.14
CA PHE A 221 9.66 7.42 14.81
C PHE A 221 9.68 7.25 16.33
N THR A 222 8.69 6.57 16.89
CA THR A 222 8.61 6.34 18.35
C THR A 222 9.82 5.58 18.86
N GLU A 223 10.24 4.53 18.16
CA GLU A 223 11.42 3.74 18.51
C GLU A 223 12.71 4.57 18.44
N ILE A 224 12.88 5.38 17.39
CA ILE A 224 14.07 6.25 17.28
C ILE A 224 14.09 7.28 18.42
N MET A 225 12.94 7.88 18.73
CA MET A 225 12.84 8.91 19.76
C MET A 225 12.91 8.37 21.18
N SER A 226 12.67 7.07 21.40
CA SER A 226 12.77 6.42 22.71
C SER A 226 14.19 5.99 23.10
N LYS A 227 15.14 5.92 22.15
CA LYS A 227 16.52 5.49 22.42
C LYS A 227 17.20 6.32 23.50
N ASP A 228 18.01 5.69 24.34
CA ASP A 228 18.79 6.39 25.37
C ASP A 228 20.08 7.00 24.79
N VAL A 229 19.91 8.01 23.94
CA VAL A 229 20.98 8.79 23.32
C VAL A 229 20.62 10.27 23.31
N HIS A 230 21.61 11.15 23.11
CA HIS A 230 21.38 12.59 23.02
C HIS A 230 20.34 12.94 21.95
N PHE A 231 19.45 13.90 22.23
CA PHE A 231 18.31 14.23 21.35
C PHE A 231 18.72 14.52 19.90
N SER A 232 19.82 15.26 19.69
CA SER A 232 20.34 15.54 18.33
C SER A 232 20.76 14.28 17.56
N ARG A 233 21.17 13.20 18.25
CA ARG A 233 21.47 11.91 17.60
C ARG A 233 20.20 11.23 17.12
N LYS A 234 19.11 11.31 17.88
CA LYS A 234 17.79 10.79 17.47
C LYS A 234 17.27 11.55 16.25
N GLU A 235 17.44 12.87 16.22
CA GLU A 235 17.08 13.72 15.07
C GLU A 235 17.84 13.31 13.80
N ILE A 236 19.16 13.12 13.90
CA ILE A 236 20.01 12.66 12.79
C ILE A 236 19.59 11.26 12.34
N GLU A 237 19.35 10.34 13.27
CA GLU A 237 18.97 8.97 12.95
C GLU A 237 17.63 8.92 12.19
N PHE A 238 16.63 9.69 12.62
CA PHE A 238 15.37 9.82 11.89
C PHE A 238 15.58 10.39 10.48
N ALA A 239 16.34 11.48 10.35
CA ALA A 239 16.61 12.11 9.06
C ALA A 239 17.29 11.15 8.08
N LEU A 240 18.25 10.35 8.56
CA LEU A 240 18.92 9.34 7.76
C LEU A 240 17.97 8.20 7.38
N ALA A 241 17.21 7.67 8.33
CA ALA A 241 16.28 6.57 8.11
C ALA A 241 15.17 6.92 7.11
N ALA A 242 14.68 8.17 7.17
CA ALA A 242 13.60 8.64 6.29
C ALA A 242 14.07 9.03 4.89
N PHE A 243 15.22 9.71 4.76
CA PHE A 243 15.53 10.43 3.51
C PHE A 243 16.77 9.92 2.77
N MET A 244 17.70 9.24 3.45
CA MET A 244 19.00 8.90 2.84
C MET A 244 18.84 7.88 1.70
N GLU A 245 18.12 6.78 1.92
CA GLU A 245 17.93 5.74 0.90
C GLU A 245 17.17 6.26 -0.33
N ILE A 246 16.14 7.09 -0.13
CA ILE A 246 15.34 7.68 -1.22
C ILE A 246 16.18 8.65 -2.07
N SER A 247 17.08 9.40 -1.42
CA SER A 247 17.99 10.31 -2.13
C SER A 247 18.96 9.58 -3.08
N GLN A 248 19.27 8.31 -2.80
CA GLN A 248 20.21 7.48 -3.57
C GLN A 248 19.50 6.63 -4.65
N SER A 249 18.24 6.25 -4.42
CA SER A 249 17.50 5.31 -5.29
C SER A 249 16.85 5.95 -6.52
N SER A 250 16.53 7.26 -6.48
CA SER A 250 15.73 7.97 -7.48
C SER A 250 16.27 7.92 -8.92
N ASN A 251 17.60 7.97 -9.11
CA ASN A 251 18.21 7.95 -10.45
C ASN A 251 18.34 6.56 -11.11
N THR A 252 18.08 5.47 -10.39
CA THR A 252 18.26 4.11 -10.95
C THR A 252 17.05 3.66 -11.77
N TYR A 253 15.85 4.15 -11.44
CA TYR A 253 14.58 3.75 -12.09
C TYR A 253 14.42 4.32 -13.50
N ARG A 254 14.91 5.54 -13.75
CA ARG A 254 14.87 6.22 -15.06
C ARG A 254 15.57 5.43 -16.18
N ARG A 255 16.60 4.64 -15.86
CA ARG A 255 17.45 3.97 -16.85
C ARG A 255 17.14 2.49 -17.08
N LYS A 256 16.61 1.76 -16.08
CA LYS A 256 16.44 0.30 -16.19
C LYS A 256 15.22 -0.13 -17.02
N LEU A 257 14.18 0.69 -17.13
CA LEU A 257 12.88 0.23 -17.65
C LEU A 257 12.44 0.84 -18.98
N GLY A 258 13.08 1.91 -19.50
CA GLY A 258 12.66 2.51 -20.78
C GLY A 258 11.18 2.91 -20.85
N LEU A 259 10.52 3.09 -19.70
CA LEU A 259 9.08 3.29 -19.60
C LEU A 259 8.71 4.73 -19.97
N SER A 260 7.86 4.86 -20.98
CA SER A 260 7.02 6.04 -21.18
C SER A 260 5.94 6.04 -20.09
N TRP A 261 5.93 7.05 -19.21
CA TRP A 261 4.86 7.22 -18.23
C TRP A 261 3.52 7.36 -18.97
N GLN A 262 2.63 6.38 -18.83
CA GLN A 262 1.29 6.48 -19.40
C GLN A 262 0.43 7.38 -18.51
N LYS A 263 -0.35 8.28 -19.11
CA LYS A 263 -1.40 9.04 -18.41
C LYS A 263 -2.53 8.09 -18.00
N VAL A 264 -2.33 7.30 -16.95
CA VAL A 264 -3.44 6.68 -16.25
C VAL A 264 -4.00 7.76 -15.33
N GLY A 265 -5.06 8.44 -15.78
CA GLY A 265 -5.68 9.51 -15.02
C GLY A 265 -6.37 8.95 -13.78
N SER A 266 -5.70 8.87 -12.64
CA SER A 266 -6.41 8.73 -11.37
C SER A 266 -7.12 10.05 -11.07
N GLY A 267 -8.41 10.14 -11.42
CA GLY A 267 -9.27 11.31 -11.24
C GLY A 267 -9.67 11.56 -9.79
N ARG A 268 -8.81 11.29 -8.81
CA ARG A 268 -9.11 11.50 -7.39
C ARG A 268 -9.05 13.00 -7.07
N PHE A 269 -10.09 13.50 -6.39
CA PHE A 269 -10.17 14.87 -5.90
C PHE A 269 -10.30 14.85 -4.38
N PRO A 270 -9.61 15.73 -3.65
CA PRO A 270 -9.73 15.77 -2.21
C PRO A 270 -11.07 16.42 -1.82
N LEU A 271 -11.57 16.09 -0.63
CA LEU A 271 -12.66 16.83 0.02
C LEU A 271 -12.12 18.15 0.62
N PRO A 272 -12.96 19.17 0.84
CA PRO A 272 -12.57 20.34 1.63
C PRO A 272 -12.35 19.95 3.12
N PRO A 273 -11.59 20.74 3.89
CA PRO A 273 -11.38 20.44 5.31
C PRO A 273 -12.69 20.50 6.11
N PRO A 274 -12.99 19.53 6.99
CA PRO A 274 -14.27 19.44 7.68
C PRO A 274 -14.29 20.30 8.97
N VAL A 275 -13.94 21.59 8.86
CA VAL A 275 -13.68 22.50 10.00
C VAL A 275 -14.75 23.55 10.29
N HIS A 276 -15.76 23.68 9.44
CA HIS A 276 -16.90 24.55 9.71
C HIS A 276 -18.11 23.71 10.10
N GLY A 277 -18.77 24.06 11.21
CA GLY A 277 -20.12 23.59 11.56
C GLY A 277 -21.20 24.11 10.59
N SER A 278 -20.83 24.37 9.34
CA SER A 278 -21.70 24.66 8.23
C SER A 278 -21.90 23.36 7.49
N ALA A 279 -23.15 23.12 7.09
CA ALA A 279 -23.58 21.99 6.28
C ALA A 279 -22.50 21.54 5.31
N SER A 280 -22.32 20.22 5.22
CA SER A 280 -21.59 19.53 4.17
C SER A 280 -21.54 20.40 2.91
N LEU A 281 -20.35 20.88 2.52
CA LEU A 281 -20.10 21.35 1.15
C LEU A 281 -20.09 20.13 0.21
N VAL A 282 -21.17 19.35 0.27
CA VAL A 282 -21.84 18.86 -0.92
C VAL A 282 -22.08 20.12 -1.73
N ILE A 283 -21.66 20.13 -2.99
CA ILE A 283 -22.10 21.14 -3.96
C ILE A 283 -23.63 21.18 -3.86
N HIS A 284 -24.17 22.13 -3.07
CA HIS A 284 -25.60 22.26 -2.87
C HIS A 284 -26.15 22.91 -4.13
N ASN A 285 -26.49 22.06 -5.10
CA ASN A 285 -27.71 22.29 -5.85
C ASN A 285 -28.85 22.15 -4.84
N GLU A 286 -29.28 23.27 -4.24
CA GLU A 286 -30.52 23.33 -3.45
C GLU A 286 -31.72 22.84 -4.27
N SER A 287 -31.62 22.85 -5.60
CA SER A 287 -32.57 22.28 -6.57
C SER A 287 -32.71 20.75 -6.55
N GLY A 288 -31.83 20.00 -5.88
CA GLY A 288 -31.83 18.52 -5.93
C GLY A 288 -32.52 17.80 -4.75
N ARG A 289 -32.92 18.53 -3.70
CA ARG A 289 -33.46 17.92 -2.46
C ARG A 289 -34.98 17.73 -2.45
N CYS A 290 -35.69 18.43 -3.32
CA CYS A 290 -37.13 18.28 -3.51
C CYS A 290 -37.38 17.94 -4.98
N PHE A 291 -38.13 16.88 -5.25
CA PHE A 291 -38.51 16.54 -6.61
C PHE A 291 -39.77 17.31 -7.01
N ASP A 292 -39.71 18.07 -8.11
CA ASP A 292 -40.86 18.80 -8.63
C ASP A 292 -41.95 17.83 -9.12
N LEU A 293 -43.04 17.74 -8.33
CA LEU A 293 -44.26 17.05 -8.72
C LEU A 293 -45.04 17.91 -9.71
N LEU A 294 -45.55 17.28 -10.78
CA LEU A 294 -46.47 17.95 -11.69
C LEU A 294 -47.83 18.08 -10.99
N GLU A 295 -48.42 19.28 -10.96
CA GLU A 295 -49.69 19.60 -10.28
C GLU A 295 -50.90 18.77 -10.77
N HIS A 296 -50.76 18.00 -11.86
CA HIS A 296 -51.84 17.27 -12.53
C HIS A 296 -51.65 15.74 -12.61
N GLU A 297 -50.65 15.14 -11.96
CA GLU A 297 -50.46 13.68 -11.98
C GLU A 297 -51.11 12.97 -10.79
N SER A 298 -51.89 11.91 -11.07
CA SER A 298 -52.47 11.05 -10.04
C SER A 298 -51.38 10.39 -9.17
N PRO A 299 -51.61 10.20 -7.85
CA PRO A 299 -50.66 9.55 -6.97
C PRO A 299 -50.25 8.16 -7.48
N ILE A 300 -48.94 7.94 -7.63
CA ILE A 300 -48.41 6.64 -8.06
C ILE A 300 -48.42 5.68 -6.87
N ASN A 301 -49.46 4.86 -6.77
CA ASN A 301 -49.64 3.88 -5.69
C ASN A 301 -49.13 2.49 -6.06
N THR A 302 -48.91 2.21 -7.35
CA THR A 302 -48.42 0.91 -7.85
C THR A 302 -47.49 1.06 -9.06
N ILE A 303 -46.37 0.34 -9.02
CA ILE A 303 -45.40 0.20 -10.12
C ILE A 303 -45.37 -1.29 -10.50
N SER A 304 -45.42 -1.59 -11.80
CA SER A 304 -45.37 -2.97 -12.28
C SER A 304 -44.11 -3.69 -11.78
N GLY A 305 -44.28 -4.84 -11.12
CA GLY A 305 -43.17 -5.64 -10.60
C GLY A 305 -42.68 -5.28 -9.18
N TYR A 306 -43.33 -4.34 -8.49
CA TYR A 306 -42.96 -3.92 -7.14
C TYR A 306 -44.16 -3.87 -6.19
N GLN A 307 -44.01 -4.44 -4.98
CA GLN A 307 -45.02 -4.35 -3.93
C GLN A 307 -44.80 -3.07 -3.11
N GLY A 308 -45.71 -2.12 -3.26
CA GLY A 308 -45.72 -0.87 -2.49
C GLY A 308 -44.79 0.22 -3.04
N VAL A 309 -45.25 1.46 -2.94
CA VAL A 309 -44.52 2.68 -3.31
C VAL A 309 -44.53 3.61 -2.09
N ILE A 310 -43.38 4.21 -1.80
CA ILE A 310 -43.21 5.19 -0.72
C ILE A 310 -42.74 6.52 -1.31
N GLN A 311 -43.00 7.61 -0.60
CA GLN A 311 -42.54 8.94 -0.99
C GLN A 311 -41.28 9.29 -0.21
N ILE A 312 -40.20 9.62 -0.93
CA ILE A 312 -38.97 10.16 -0.36
C ILE A 312 -38.71 11.47 -1.10
N GLY A 313 -38.65 12.61 -0.41
CA GLY A 313 -38.41 13.92 -1.04
C GLY A 313 -39.39 14.30 -2.15
N ASN A 314 -40.66 13.86 -2.05
CA ASN A 314 -41.70 14.00 -3.10
C ASN A 314 -41.43 13.20 -4.39
N PHE A 315 -40.52 12.23 -4.37
CA PHE A 315 -40.33 11.27 -5.44
C PHE A 315 -40.86 9.87 -5.05
N PRO A 316 -41.64 9.19 -5.91
CA PRO A 316 -42.11 7.83 -5.63
C PRO A 316 -40.99 6.80 -5.80
N VAL A 317 -40.80 5.95 -4.79
CA VAL A 317 -39.76 4.91 -4.79
C VAL A 317 -40.37 3.57 -4.39
N PRO A 318 -40.00 2.45 -5.04
CA PRO A 318 -40.42 1.13 -4.58
C PRO A 318 -39.98 0.87 -3.13
N ALA A 319 -40.90 0.41 -2.28
CA ALA A 319 -40.66 0.25 -0.84
C ALA A 319 -39.41 -0.61 -0.50
N ARG A 320 -39.11 -1.63 -1.31
CA ARG A 320 -37.92 -2.50 -1.11
C ARG A 320 -36.58 -1.75 -1.16
N TYR A 321 -36.55 -0.57 -1.80
CA TYR A 321 -35.34 0.24 -1.94
C TYR A 321 -35.32 1.45 -1.00
N GLU A 322 -36.23 1.53 -0.03
CA GLU A 322 -36.33 2.67 0.88
C GLU A 322 -35.00 3.05 1.53
N ALA A 323 -34.38 2.09 2.22
CA ALA A 323 -33.15 2.34 2.98
C ALA A 323 -32.00 2.76 2.06
N LEU A 324 -31.89 2.13 0.89
CA LEU A 324 -30.86 2.44 -0.10
C LEU A 324 -31.08 3.83 -0.72
N TYR A 325 -32.31 4.11 -1.14
CA TYR A 325 -32.65 5.38 -1.78
C TYR A 325 -32.56 6.55 -0.81
N LYS A 326 -32.91 6.39 0.47
CA LYS A 326 -32.72 7.42 1.50
C LYS A 326 -31.25 7.82 1.62
N LYS A 327 -30.34 6.84 1.73
CA LYS A 327 -28.89 7.10 1.77
C LYS A 327 -28.38 7.84 0.52
N ILE A 328 -28.84 7.41 -0.65
CA ILE A 328 -28.47 8.06 -1.92
C ILE A 328 -29.00 9.50 -1.96
N TRP A 329 -30.28 9.69 -1.61
CA TRP A 329 -30.95 10.98 -1.64
C TRP A 329 -30.35 11.98 -0.65
N GLU A 330 -30.06 11.55 0.58
CA GLU A 330 -29.42 12.39 1.61
C GLU A 330 -28.02 12.86 1.17
N LYS A 331 -27.29 12.01 0.44
CA LYS A 331 -25.90 12.28 0.04
C LYS A 331 -25.77 12.98 -1.31
N TYR A 332 -26.60 12.61 -2.29
CA TYR A 332 -26.45 13.04 -3.68
C TYR A 332 -27.69 13.76 -4.22
N GLY A 333 -28.82 13.77 -3.52
CA GLY A 333 -30.10 14.26 -4.03
C GLY A 333 -30.85 13.22 -4.87
N HIS A 334 -31.96 13.62 -5.50
CA HIS A 334 -32.73 12.68 -6.33
C HIS A 334 -31.93 12.18 -7.53
N LEU A 335 -32.04 10.87 -7.78
CA LEU A 335 -31.49 10.21 -8.97
C LEU A 335 -32.12 10.75 -10.27
N ALA A 336 -33.45 10.82 -10.31
CA ALA A 336 -34.19 11.29 -11.48
C ALA A 336 -34.13 12.81 -11.60
N THR A 337 -34.05 13.29 -12.84
CA THR A 337 -34.25 14.70 -13.21
C THR A 337 -35.33 14.79 -14.28
N ARG A 338 -35.94 15.97 -14.45
CA ARG A 338 -36.93 16.24 -15.51
C ARG A 338 -36.31 16.86 -16.77
N ASN A 339 -34.99 16.87 -16.91
CA ASN A 339 -34.32 17.58 -18.00
C ASN A 339 -34.70 16.99 -19.38
N VAL A 340 -34.79 15.66 -19.46
CA VAL A 340 -35.15 14.93 -20.69
C VAL A 340 -36.60 14.44 -20.64
N ILE A 341 -36.98 13.68 -19.60
CA ILE A 341 -38.35 13.17 -19.43
C ILE A 341 -39.14 14.16 -18.58
N LYS A 342 -39.88 15.05 -19.24
CA LYS A 342 -40.58 16.16 -18.58
C LYS A 342 -41.95 15.79 -18.01
N THR A 343 -42.68 14.89 -18.67
CA THR A 343 -44.13 14.74 -18.50
C THR A 343 -44.61 13.42 -17.90
N SER A 344 -43.73 12.47 -17.60
CA SER A 344 -44.11 11.16 -17.07
C SER A 344 -43.29 10.77 -15.84
N THR A 345 -43.86 10.97 -14.65
CA THR A 345 -43.22 10.51 -13.41
C THR A 345 -43.17 8.99 -13.35
N ARG A 346 -44.16 8.29 -13.91
CA ARG A 346 -44.18 6.82 -13.96
C ARG A 346 -42.97 6.24 -14.70
N THR A 347 -42.57 6.87 -15.81
CA THR A 347 -41.37 6.47 -16.56
C THR A 347 -40.10 6.69 -15.76
N LEU A 348 -39.95 7.87 -15.14
CA LEU A 348 -38.81 8.20 -14.29
C LEU A 348 -38.66 7.20 -13.14
N VAL A 349 -39.76 6.88 -12.45
CA VAL A 349 -39.78 5.93 -11.34
C VAL A 349 -39.37 4.52 -11.79
N THR A 350 -39.81 4.09 -12.97
CA THR A 350 -39.45 2.77 -13.50
C THR A 350 -37.94 2.68 -13.81
N LEU A 351 -37.38 3.74 -14.41
CA LEU A 351 -35.96 3.81 -14.73
C LEU A 351 -35.09 3.87 -13.46
N VAL A 352 -35.50 4.67 -12.48
CA VAL A 352 -34.85 4.74 -11.17
C VAL A 352 -34.90 3.39 -10.46
N ALA A 353 -36.02 2.66 -10.54
CA ALA A 353 -36.13 1.34 -9.92
C ALA A 353 -35.17 0.31 -10.53
N GLU A 354 -34.96 0.33 -11.85
CA GLU A 354 -33.98 -0.51 -12.52
C GLU A 354 -32.54 -0.10 -12.18
N LEU A 355 -32.25 1.19 -12.02
CA LEU A 355 -30.95 1.66 -11.54
C LEU A 355 -30.69 1.19 -10.11
N LEU A 356 -31.65 1.34 -9.20
CA LEU A 356 -31.52 0.90 -7.80
C LEU A 356 -31.30 -0.60 -7.69
N LYS A 357 -31.86 -1.38 -8.61
CA LYS A 357 -31.59 -2.82 -8.71
C LYS A 357 -30.13 -3.10 -9.03
N SER A 358 -29.53 -2.32 -9.93
CA SER A 358 -28.11 -2.44 -10.28
C SER A 358 -27.20 -1.92 -9.17
N VAL A 359 -27.54 -0.80 -8.53
CA VAL A 359 -26.81 -0.28 -7.36
C VAL A 359 -26.81 -1.31 -6.22
N ALA A 360 -27.97 -1.85 -5.87
CA ALA A 360 -28.08 -2.88 -4.84
C ALA A 360 -27.28 -4.14 -5.20
N ALA A 361 -27.24 -4.51 -6.48
CA ALA A 361 -26.43 -5.63 -6.94
C ALA A 361 -24.92 -5.32 -6.86
N MET A 362 -24.48 -4.10 -7.17
CA MET A 362 -23.08 -3.69 -7.01
C MET A 362 -22.63 -3.77 -5.55
N GLU A 363 -23.50 -3.44 -4.58
CA GLU A 363 -23.20 -3.52 -3.15
C GLU A 363 -23.18 -4.97 -2.60
N THR A 364 -23.91 -5.90 -3.21
CA THR A 364 -24.19 -7.23 -2.63
C THR A 364 -23.64 -8.42 -3.40
N VAL A 365 -23.28 -8.24 -4.68
CA VAL A 365 -22.76 -9.33 -5.51
C VAL A 365 -21.40 -9.76 -4.99
N LYS A 366 -21.30 -11.05 -4.61
CA LYS A 366 -20.01 -11.68 -4.29
C LYS A 366 -19.09 -11.61 -5.52
N TRP A 367 -17.86 -11.13 -5.31
CA TRP A 367 -16.85 -10.90 -6.37
C TRP A 367 -16.65 -12.08 -7.33
N GLY A 368 -16.66 -13.32 -6.85
CA GLY A 368 -16.53 -14.52 -7.68
C GLY A 368 -17.70 -14.80 -8.65
N LYS A 369 -18.83 -14.07 -8.52
CA LYS A 369 -19.99 -14.16 -9.42
C LYS A 369 -20.09 -12.99 -10.40
N LEU A 370 -19.18 -12.01 -10.33
CA LEU A 370 -19.10 -10.95 -11.32
C LEU A 370 -18.59 -11.50 -12.65
N SER A 371 -19.27 -11.12 -13.73
CA SER A 371 -18.92 -11.49 -15.10
C SER A 371 -18.83 -10.24 -15.98
N ALA A 372 -18.05 -10.34 -17.06
CA ALA A 372 -17.98 -9.28 -18.08
C ALA A 372 -19.37 -8.92 -18.65
N SER A 373 -20.27 -9.89 -18.76
CA SER A 373 -21.65 -9.66 -19.22
C SER A 373 -22.48 -8.85 -18.23
N LEU A 374 -22.30 -9.06 -16.92
CA LEU A 374 -22.99 -8.30 -15.88
C LEU A 374 -22.45 -6.87 -15.81
N LEU A 375 -21.12 -6.70 -15.88
CA LEU A 375 -20.49 -5.38 -15.93
C LEU A 375 -20.97 -4.58 -17.15
N LYS A 376 -20.98 -5.20 -18.34
CA LYS A 376 -21.49 -4.56 -19.56
C LYS A 376 -22.97 -4.15 -19.45
N LYS A 377 -23.78 -4.95 -18.75
CA LYS A 377 -25.19 -4.60 -18.50
C LYS A 377 -25.32 -3.35 -17.63
N TRP A 378 -24.55 -3.29 -16.53
CA TRP A 378 -24.55 -2.13 -15.65
C TRP A 378 -24.01 -0.88 -16.33
N ASP A 379 -22.93 -1.01 -17.09
CA ASP A 379 -22.32 0.08 -17.86
C ASP A 379 -23.36 0.77 -18.73
N ARG A 380 -24.08 -0.02 -19.53
CA ARG A 380 -25.14 0.46 -20.43
C ARG A 380 -26.29 1.13 -19.67
N GLN A 381 -26.70 0.60 -18.52
CA GLN A 381 -27.76 1.21 -17.73
C GLN A 381 -27.35 2.57 -17.14
N ILE A 382 -26.07 2.73 -16.79
CA ILE A 382 -25.53 4.01 -16.33
C ILE A 382 -25.42 4.97 -17.51
N GLU A 383 -24.96 4.52 -18.68
CA GLU A 383 -24.91 5.33 -19.91
C GLU A 383 -26.31 5.86 -20.29
N ASP A 384 -27.32 4.99 -20.27
CA ASP A 384 -28.71 5.37 -20.53
C ASP A 384 -29.20 6.44 -19.53
N ALA A 385 -28.83 6.32 -18.26
CA ALA A 385 -29.19 7.28 -17.21
C ALA A 385 -28.46 8.63 -17.36
N GLU A 386 -27.19 8.60 -17.77
CA GLU A 386 -26.40 9.81 -18.08
C GLU A 386 -26.98 10.54 -19.29
N ALA A 387 -27.40 9.82 -20.33
CA ALA A 387 -28.06 10.38 -21.50
C ALA A 387 -29.40 11.05 -21.14
N LEU A 388 -30.10 10.52 -20.14
CA LEU A 388 -31.31 11.12 -19.56
C LEU A 388 -31.01 12.29 -18.60
N GLN A 389 -29.73 12.63 -18.40
CA GLN A 389 -29.24 13.66 -17.48
C GLN A 389 -29.68 13.41 -16.04
N PHE A 390 -29.76 12.14 -15.63
CA PHE A 390 -29.96 11.78 -14.24
C PHE A 390 -28.74 12.15 -13.40
N ASN A 391 -28.94 12.29 -12.10
CA ASN A 391 -27.87 12.55 -11.15
C ASN A 391 -27.15 11.24 -10.76
N VAL A 392 -26.37 10.71 -11.71
CA VAL A 392 -25.72 9.39 -11.62
C VAL A 392 -24.20 9.44 -11.80
N GLN A 393 -23.58 10.64 -11.78
CA GLN A 393 -22.12 10.77 -11.94
C GLN A 393 -21.35 10.03 -10.82
N TRP A 394 -21.88 10.06 -9.60
CA TRP A 394 -21.33 9.27 -8.47
C TRP A 394 -21.41 7.75 -8.73
N LEU A 395 -22.46 7.30 -9.43
CA LEU A 395 -22.69 5.90 -9.75
C LEU A 395 -21.75 5.44 -10.86
N ARG A 396 -21.50 6.28 -11.88
CA ARG A 396 -20.48 6.06 -12.90
C ARG A 396 -19.12 5.82 -12.27
N TRP A 397 -18.71 6.70 -11.36
CA TRP A 397 -17.44 6.57 -10.66
C TRP A 397 -17.37 5.29 -9.81
N HIS A 398 -18.46 4.96 -9.11
CA HIS A 398 -18.53 3.74 -8.31
C HIS A 398 -18.44 2.47 -9.18
N PHE A 399 -19.12 2.45 -10.33
CA PHE A 399 -19.04 1.35 -11.29
C PHE A 399 -17.63 1.17 -11.86
N GLU A 400 -16.94 2.25 -12.23
CA GLU A 400 -15.57 2.16 -12.74
C GLU A 400 -14.61 1.58 -11.69
N LYS A 401 -14.79 1.93 -10.40
CA LYS A 401 -14.03 1.27 -9.31
C LYS A 401 -14.27 -0.23 -9.26
N VAL A 402 -15.53 -0.67 -9.34
CA VAL A 402 -15.90 -2.10 -9.34
C VAL A 402 -15.30 -2.83 -10.56
N LYS A 403 -15.34 -2.20 -11.73
CA LYS A 403 -14.81 -2.73 -12.99
C LYS A 403 -13.29 -2.88 -12.96
N ILE A 404 -12.56 -1.82 -12.61
CA ILE A 404 -11.09 -1.85 -12.49
C ILE A 404 -10.65 -2.93 -11.52
N ARG A 405 -11.35 -3.09 -10.39
CA ARG A 405 -11.04 -4.11 -9.39
C ARG A 405 -11.26 -5.52 -9.91
N TRP A 406 -12.38 -5.77 -10.61
CA TRP A 406 -12.65 -7.07 -11.23
C TRP A 406 -11.61 -7.42 -12.31
N GLU A 407 -11.21 -6.43 -13.13
CA GLU A 407 -10.15 -6.60 -14.13
C GLU A 407 -8.79 -6.90 -13.47
N ALA A 408 -8.45 -6.20 -12.38
CA ALA A 408 -7.22 -6.45 -11.62
C ALA A 408 -7.19 -7.85 -10.98
N ASP A 409 -8.28 -8.29 -10.36
CA ASP A 409 -8.41 -9.65 -9.79
C ASP A 409 -8.32 -10.73 -10.87
N SER A 410 -8.91 -10.50 -12.04
CA SER A 410 -8.79 -11.41 -13.19
C SER A 410 -7.33 -11.52 -13.68
N LEU A 411 -6.62 -10.39 -13.78
CA LEU A 411 -5.20 -10.36 -14.13
C LEU A 411 -4.33 -11.06 -13.09
N LEU A 412 -4.60 -10.84 -11.79
CA LEU A 412 -3.86 -11.46 -10.70
C LEU A 412 -4.02 -12.98 -10.70
N LYS A 413 -5.25 -13.49 -10.88
CA LYS A 413 -5.52 -14.93 -11.00
C LYS A 413 -4.80 -15.55 -12.20
N ASN A 414 -4.80 -14.86 -13.34
CA ASN A 414 -4.07 -15.32 -14.52
C ASN A 414 -2.55 -15.35 -14.29
N SER A 415 -2.01 -14.35 -13.59
CA SER A 415 -0.58 -14.28 -13.21
C SER A 415 -0.19 -15.38 -12.20
N GLN A 416 -1.02 -15.63 -11.19
CA GLN A 416 -0.83 -16.71 -10.23
C GLN A 416 -0.81 -18.07 -10.92
N LEU A 417 -1.78 -18.33 -11.80
CA LEU A 417 -1.83 -19.57 -12.58
C LEU A 417 -0.59 -19.75 -13.46
N ALA A 418 -0.06 -18.66 -14.05
CA ALA A 418 1.19 -18.70 -14.81
C ALA A 418 2.40 -19.06 -13.93
N ARG A 419 2.52 -18.43 -12.75
CA ARG A 419 3.59 -18.72 -11.79
C ARG A 419 3.50 -20.14 -11.21
N GLU A 420 2.31 -20.66 -10.98
CA GLU A 420 2.11 -22.05 -10.55
C GLU A 420 2.59 -23.05 -11.61
N LYS A 421 2.33 -22.77 -12.89
CA LYS A 421 2.86 -23.57 -13.99
C LYS A 421 4.39 -23.51 -14.06
N GLU A 422 4.98 -22.32 -13.92
CA GLU A 422 6.44 -22.18 -13.89
C GLU A 422 7.07 -22.92 -12.69
N LYS A 423 6.44 -22.84 -11.52
CA LYS A 423 6.87 -23.56 -10.32
C LYS A 423 6.81 -25.08 -10.54
N ALA A 424 5.76 -25.59 -11.20
CA ALA A 424 5.65 -27.02 -11.52
C ALA A 424 6.82 -27.49 -12.41
N VAL A 425 7.15 -26.71 -13.46
CA VAL A 425 8.29 -26.98 -14.34
C VAL A 425 9.62 -26.94 -13.57
N ALA A 426 9.81 -25.98 -12.67
CA ALA A 426 11.01 -25.89 -11.85
C ALA A 426 11.13 -27.08 -10.87
N LEU A 427 10.02 -27.56 -10.31
CA LEU A 427 9.99 -28.71 -9.41
C LEU A 427 10.44 -29.98 -10.13
N GLU A 428 10.00 -30.17 -11.37
CA GLU A 428 10.39 -31.30 -12.23
C GLU A 428 11.89 -31.24 -12.60
N LYS A 429 12.40 -30.05 -12.94
CA LYS A 429 13.85 -29.86 -13.14
C LYS A 429 14.65 -30.20 -11.88
N ARG A 430 14.15 -29.82 -10.71
CA ARG A 430 14.78 -30.11 -9.42
C ARG A 430 14.79 -31.61 -9.12
N SER A 431 13.70 -32.33 -9.37
CA SER A 431 13.68 -33.80 -9.16
C SER A 431 14.65 -34.51 -10.10
N ALA A 432 14.72 -34.09 -11.37
CA ALA A 432 15.69 -34.62 -12.32
C ALA A 432 17.15 -34.35 -11.92
N ALA A 433 17.46 -33.15 -11.38
CA ALA A 433 18.79 -32.83 -10.88
C ALA A 433 19.16 -33.65 -9.64
N TRP A 434 18.20 -33.88 -8.72
CA TRP A 434 18.41 -34.74 -7.56
C TRP A 434 18.70 -36.19 -7.95
N ALA A 435 17.96 -36.74 -8.92
CA ALA A 435 18.23 -38.09 -9.42
C ALA A 435 19.66 -38.22 -10.01
N LYS A 436 20.15 -37.19 -10.70
CA LYS A 436 21.54 -37.14 -11.19
C LYS A 436 22.55 -37.07 -10.05
N LEU A 437 22.27 -36.29 -9.01
CA LEU A 437 23.15 -36.18 -7.84
C LEU A 437 23.27 -37.52 -7.11
N ASP A 438 22.17 -38.26 -6.97
CA ASP A 438 22.20 -39.58 -6.33
C ASP A 438 22.97 -40.60 -7.16
N ALA A 439 22.86 -40.56 -8.50
CA ALA A 439 23.68 -41.39 -9.39
C ALA A 439 25.19 -41.08 -9.25
N LEU A 440 25.57 -39.80 -9.25
CA LEU A 440 26.95 -39.36 -9.05
C LEU A 440 27.51 -39.77 -7.69
N LYS A 441 26.69 -39.71 -6.63
CA LYS A 441 27.09 -40.19 -5.30
C LYS A 441 27.35 -41.70 -5.28
N ALA A 442 26.53 -42.47 -5.99
CA ALA A 442 26.73 -43.91 -6.11
C ALA A 442 28.03 -44.24 -6.86
N GLU A 443 28.32 -43.52 -7.95
CA GLU A 443 29.59 -43.63 -8.68
C GLU A 443 30.78 -43.25 -7.79
N PHE A 444 30.69 -42.14 -7.05
CA PHE A 444 31.74 -41.70 -6.14
C PHE A 444 32.06 -42.74 -5.06
N LEU A 445 31.02 -43.35 -4.48
CA LEU A 445 31.18 -44.41 -3.48
C LEU A 445 31.90 -45.64 -4.05
N GLU A 446 31.68 -45.96 -5.33
CA GLU A 446 32.36 -47.08 -5.97
C GLU A 446 33.84 -46.76 -6.22
N VAL A 447 34.15 -45.56 -6.71
CA VAL A 447 35.53 -45.09 -6.86
C VAL A 447 36.25 -45.04 -5.50
N GLU A 448 35.57 -44.65 -4.43
CA GLU A 448 36.14 -44.64 -3.08
C GLU A 448 36.58 -46.04 -2.63
N LYS A 449 35.79 -47.08 -2.91
CA LYS A 449 36.18 -48.48 -2.65
C LYS A 449 37.37 -48.93 -3.50
N GLU A 450 37.40 -48.55 -4.78
CA GLU A 450 38.53 -48.89 -5.66
C GLU A 450 39.84 -48.29 -5.12
N VAL A 451 39.81 -47.05 -4.65
CA VAL A 451 40.95 -46.37 -4.02
C VAL A 451 41.37 -47.08 -2.73
N GLU A 452 40.41 -47.48 -1.89
CA GLU A 452 40.70 -48.19 -0.63
C GLU A 452 41.34 -49.57 -0.89
N GLN A 453 40.83 -50.31 -1.88
CA GLN A 453 41.40 -51.58 -2.31
C GLN A 453 42.84 -51.41 -2.82
N ALA A 454 43.07 -50.47 -3.75
CA ALA A 454 44.41 -50.21 -4.28
C ALA A 454 45.40 -49.79 -3.18
N THR A 455 44.94 -49.01 -2.21
CA THR A 455 45.75 -48.60 -1.04
C THR A 455 46.13 -49.81 -0.17
N SER A 456 45.20 -50.75 0.03
CA SER A 456 45.48 -52.00 0.76
C SER A 456 46.52 -52.86 0.06
N GLU A 457 46.43 -52.98 -1.27
CA GLU A 457 47.40 -53.73 -2.11
C GLU A 457 48.80 -53.10 -2.03
N ILE A 458 48.91 -51.77 -2.13
CA ILE A 458 50.17 -51.05 -1.95
C ILE A 458 50.77 -51.34 -0.57
N ASN A 459 49.97 -51.25 0.49
CA ASN A 459 50.42 -51.53 1.86
C ASN A 459 50.85 -52.99 2.09
N GLN A 460 50.32 -53.95 1.31
CA GLN A 460 50.81 -55.33 1.33
C GLN A 460 52.16 -55.46 0.62
N HIS A 461 52.31 -54.82 -0.55
CA HIS A 461 53.58 -54.83 -1.27
C HIS A 461 54.70 -54.15 -0.48
N ASP A 462 54.44 -53.02 0.17
CA ASP A 462 55.43 -52.33 1.00
C ASP A 462 55.92 -53.22 2.16
N ARG A 463 55.00 -53.97 2.79
CA ARG A 463 55.34 -54.95 3.83
C ARG A 463 56.21 -56.07 3.30
N ALA A 464 55.86 -56.65 2.15
CA ALA A 464 56.65 -57.71 1.53
C ALA A 464 58.07 -57.23 1.16
N ILE A 465 58.21 -55.99 0.68
CA ILE A 465 59.52 -55.39 0.39
C ILE A 465 60.34 -55.25 1.68
N LEU A 466 59.72 -54.81 2.77
CA LEU A 466 60.39 -54.68 4.08
C LEU A 466 60.87 -56.03 4.60
N ASP A 467 60.02 -57.05 4.52
CA ASP A 467 60.35 -58.41 4.95
C ASP A 467 61.51 -59.00 4.13
N ASP A 468 61.51 -58.80 2.80
CA ASP A 468 62.61 -59.24 1.93
C ASP A 468 63.92 -58.50 2.24
N ALA A 469 63.85 -57.20 2.52
CA ALA A 469 65.01 -56.41 2.93
C ALA A 469 65.60 -56.93 4.26
N MET A 470 64.77 -57.21 5.26
CA MET A 470 65.20 -57.78 6.54
C MET A 470 65.82 -59.17 6.37
N ALA A 471 65.21 -60.03 5.53
CA ALA A 471 65.76 -61.35 5.25
C ALA A 471 67.15 -61.27 4.60
N ARG A 472 67.37 -60.31 3.69
CA ARG A 472 68.69 -60.07 3.09
C ARG A 472 69.72 -59.60 4.11
N GLU A 473 69.37 -58.70 5.03
CA GLU A 473 70.27 -58.27 6.11
C GLU A 473 70.63 -59.42 7.06
N MET A 474 69.64 -60.24 7.45
CA MET A 474 69.88 -61.42 8.28
C MET A 474 70.82 -62.42 7.59
N TYR A 475 70.63 -62.66 6.29
CA TYR A 475 71.47 -63.55 5.51
C TYR A 475 72.91 -63.00 5.36
N ALA A 476 73.06 -61.70 5.12
CA ALA A 476 74.36 -61.04 5.07
C ALA A 476 75.10 -61.15 6.42
N SER A 477 74.41 -60.90 7.53
CA SER A 477 74.98 -61.04 8.88
C SER A 477 75.36 -62.48 9.22
N PHE A 478 74.57 -63.47 8.76
CA PHE A 478 74.90 -64.88 8.90
C PHE A 478 76.20 -65.22 8.15
N LEU A 479 76.32 -64.80 6.88
CA LEU A 479 77.54 -65.01 6.09
C LEU A 479 78.78 -64.37 6.72
N GLU A 480 78.67 -63.13 7.23
CA GLU A 480 79.78 -62.48 7.94
C GLU A 480 80.24 -63.28 9.17
N LYS A 481 79.31 -63.83 9.96
CA LYS A 481 79.65 -64.68 11.11
C LYS A 481 80.33 -65.99 10.69
N THR A 482 79.83 -66.67 9.67
CA THR A 482 80.40 -67.95 9.21
C THR A 482 81.79 -67.76 8.61
N ILE A 483 82.01 -66.68 7.84
CA ILE A 483 83.34 -66.35 7.29
C ILE A 483 84.33 -66.02 8.42
N LEU A 484 83.88 -65.35 9.49
CA LEU A 484 84.71 -65.06 10.66
C LEU A 484 85.01 -66.32 11.49
N GLU A 485 84.10 -67.28 11.58
CA GLU A 485 84.30 -68.56 12.28
C GLU A 485 85.25 -69.51 11.53
N ASP A 486 85.30 -69.48 10.20
CA ASP A 486 86.25 -70.25 9.38
C ASP A 486 87.67 -69.62 9.30
N ALA A 487 87.84 -68.39 9.80
CA ALA A 487 89.10 -67.63 9.74
C ALA A 487 89.97 -67.71 11.03
N PHE A 488 89.51 -68.43 12.06
CA PHE A 488 90.23 -68.73 13.30
C PHE A 488 90.37 -70.25 13.48
#